data_AF-A0A961WWL7-F1
#
_entry.id   AF-A0A961WWL7-F1
#
_cell.length_a   1.000
_cell.length_b   1.000
_cell.length_c   1.000
_cell.angle_alpha   90.00
_cell.angle_beta   90.00
_cell.angle_gamma   90.00
#
_symmetry.space_group_name_H-M   'P 1'
#
loop_
_entity.id
_entity.type
_entity.pdbx_description
1 polymer ?
#
loop_
_entity_poly.entity_id
_entity_poly.type
_entity_poly.pdbx_seq_one_letter_code
_entity_poly.pdbx_strand_id
1 'polypeptide(L)'
;MTANAIGGVTQTQPGASPLAISGELMSAAENCTAWPFEEARKIVRRHEKTGFPQTVLFETGYGPSGLPHIGTFGEVARTTMVRHAFRVLTGDKVATRLLCFSDDMDGMRKIPDNVPDRSFLEPHLHKPLTSVPNPFGGNFESFGHHNNAMLRRFLDTFGFDY
;
A
#
# COMPACT_ATOMS: atom_id res chain seq x y z
N MET A 1 -13.86 11.51 -9.21
CA MET A 1 -12.45 11.68 -8.79
C MET A 1 -11.86 10.28 -8.82
N THR A 2 -11.09 9.96 -9.85
CA THR A 2 -10.58 8.60 -10.07
C THR A 2 -9.21 8.47 -9.44
N ALA A 3 -9.21 7.70 -8.37
CA ALA A 3 -8.06 7.14 -7.69
C ALA A 3 -7.26 6.21 -8.63
N ASN A 4 -5.95 6.43 -8.80
CA ASN A 4 -5.08 5.51 -9.52
C ASN A 4 -4.45 4.47 -8.57
N ALA A 5 -4.74 3.19 -8.81
CA ALA A 5 -4.01 2.10 -8.17
C ALA A 5 -2.56 2.10 -8.66
N ILE A 6 -1.58 1.97 -7.75
CA ILE A 6 -0.15 1.96 -8.13
C ILE A 6 0.37 0.57 -8.57
N GLY A 7 -0.53 -0.41 -8.75
CA GLY A 7 -0.18 -1.70 -9.32
C GLY A 7 0.03 -1.61 -10.84
N GLY A 8 1.20 -1.99 -11.33
CA GLY A 8 1.48 -2.05 -12.77
C GLY A 8 0.64 -3.11 -13.47
N VAL A 9 -0.01 -2.74 -14.58
CA VAL A 9 -0.60 -3.69 -15.53
C VAL A 9 0.53 -4.26 -16.38
N THR A 10 1.35 -5.15 -15.82
CA THR A 10 2.24 -5.99 -16.62
C THR A 10 2.63 -7.26 -15.87
N GLN A 11 2.20 -8.38 -16.45
CA GLN A 11 2.46 -9.77 -16.07
C GLN A 11 1.82 -10.22 -14.74
N THR A 12 1.18 -11.38 -14.81
CA THR A 12 0.66 -12.16 -13.69
C THR A 12 1.69 -12.22 -12.56
N GLN A 13 1.54 -11.36 -11.56
CA GLN A 13 2.24 -11.52 -10.29
C GLN A 13 1.77 -12.85 -9.71
N PRO A 14 2.68 -13.76 -9.35
CA PRO A 14 2.29 -14.97 -8.64
C PRO A 14 1.58 -14.51 -7.37
N GLY A 15 0.39 -15.05 -7.11
CA GLY A 15 -0.31 -14.76 -5.86
C GLY A 15 0.63 -14.92 -4.66
N ALA A 16 0.43 -14.11 -3.62
CA ALA A 16 1.25 -14.13 -2.40
C ALA A 16 1.72 -15.54 -2.06
N SER A 17 3.03 -15.70 -1.81
CA SER A 17 3.60 -17.02 -1.52
C SER A 17 2.76 -17.75 -0.46
N PRO A 18 2.44 -19.04 -0.67
CA PRO A 18 1.64 -19.81 0.27
C PRO A 18 2.26 -19.75 1.67
N LEU A 19 1.43 -19.50 2.69
CA LEU A 19 1.93 -19.52 4.06
C LEU A 19 2.07 -20.96 4.53
N ALA A 20 3.23 -21.31 5.08
CA ALA A 20 3.42 -22.57 5.79
C ALA A 20 2.70 -22.49 7.15
N ILE A 21 1.42 -22.87 7.17
CA ILE A 21 0.57 -22.79 8.38
C ILE A 21 0.48 -24.19 9.01
N SER A 22 1.09 -24.36 10.19
CA SER A 22 0.92 -25.54 11.03
C SER A 22 -0.27 -25.37 11.99
N GLY A 23 -0.81 -26.47 12.52
CA GLY A 23 -1.85 -26.42 13.55
C GLY A 23 -1.41 -25.67 14.81
N GLU A 24 -0.13 -25.79 15.19
CA GLU A 24 0.48 -25.02 16.28
C GLU A 24 0.47 -23.51 16.00
N LEU A 25 0.83 -23.10 14.79
CA LEU A 25 0.81 -21.69 14.39
C LEU A 25 -0.60 -21.12 14.42
N MET A 26 -1.60 -21.89 13.98
CA MET A 26 -3.00 -21.47 14.05
C MET A 26 -3.47 -21.29 15.50
N SER A 27 -3.19 -22.25 16.37
CA SER A 27 -3.55 -22.17 17.78
C SER A 27 -2.88 -20.99 18.50
N ALA A 28 -1.61 -20.72 18.18
CA ALA A 28 -0.91 -19.55 18.67
C ALA A 28 -1.52 -18.24 18.15
N ALA A 29 -1.89 -18.19 16.86
CA ALA A 29 -2.53 -17.04 16.24
C ALA A 29 -3.90 -16.70 16.85
N GLU A 30 -4.73 -17.70 17.13
CA GLU A 30 -6.05 -17.53 17.75
C GLU A 30 -5.96 -16.78 19.08
N ASN A 31 -4.94 -17.12 19.89
CA ASN A 31 -4.72 -16.57 21.23
C ASN A 31 -3.73 -15.40 21.27
N CYS A 32 -3.12 -15.02 20.13
CA CYS A 32 -2.13 -13.96 20.06
C CYS A 32 -2.76 -12.60 20.38
N THR A 33 -2.20 -11.86 21.35
CA THR A 33 -2.63 -10.51 21.75
C THR A 33 -1.93 -9.39 20.97
N ALA A 34 -1.09 -9.73 19.98
CA ALA A 34 -0.51 -8.72 19.12
C ALA A 34 -1.62 -8.03 18.31
N TRP A 35 -1.54 -6.71 18.21
CA TRP A 35 -2.56 -5.87 17.57
C TRP A 35 -2.99 -6.33 16.16
N PRO A 36 -2.13 -6.90 15.27
CA PRO A 36 -2.59 -7.33 13.95
C PRO A 36 -3.59 -8.49 14.03
N PHE A 37 -3.39 -9.40 14.99
CA PHE A 37 -4.31 -10.53 15.21
C PHE A 37 -5.62 -10.08 15.85
N GLU A 38 -5.59 -9.04 16.70
CA GLU A 38 -6.81 -8.44 17.22
C GLU A 38 -7.68 -7.83 16.11
N GLU A 39 -7.08 -7.03 15.22
CA GLU A 39 -7.78 -6.45 14.07
C GLU A 39 -8.25 -7.53 13.09
N ALA A 40 -7.41 -8.51 12.78
CA ALA A 40 -7.76 -9.62 11.91
C ALA A 40 -8.94 -10.46 12.45
N ARG A 41 -9.00 -10.71 13.77
CA ARG A 41 -10.15 -11.37 14.41
C ARG A 41 -11.44 -10.57 14.26
N LYS A 42 -11.40 -9.23 14.29
CA LYS A 42 -12.60 -8.41 14.03
C LYS A 42 -13.10 -8.62 12.59
N ILE A 43 -12.20 -8.76 11.62
CA ILE A 43 -12.55 -9.07 10.23
C ILE A 43 -13.19 -10.46 10.13
N VAL A 44 -12.57 -11.49 10.72
CA VAL A 44 -13.12 -12.85 10.74
C VAL A 44 -14.53 -12.87 11.35
N ARG A 45 -14.70 -12.27 12.54
CA ARG A 45 -16.00 -12.18 13.22
C ARG A 45 -17.08 -11.51 12.39
N ARG A 46 -16.73 -10.47 11.61
CA ARG A 46 -17.68 -9.78 10.72
C ARG A 46 -18.25 -10.71 9.64
N HIS A 47 -17.51 -11.75 9.25
CA HIS A 47 -17.87 -12.67 8.17
C HIS A 47 -18.34 -14.05 8.66
N GLU A 48 -18.40 -14.32 9.97
CA GLU A 48 -18.84 -15.60 10.52
C GLU A 48 -20.27 -15.98 10.10
N LYS A 49 -21.18 -15.00 9.99
CA LYS A 49 -22.60 -15.25 9.67
C LYS A 49 -22.90 -15.22 8.17
N THR A 50 -22.17 -14.41 7.41
CA THR A 50 -22.43 -14.15 6.00
C THR A 50 -21.50 -14.92 5.07
N GLY A 51 -20.43 -15.50 5.61
CA GLY A 51 -19.34 -16.07 4.84
C GLY A 51 -18.38 -15.00 4.31
N PHE A 52 -17.22 -15.46 3.84
CA PHE A 52 -16.26 -14.59 3.16
C PHE A 52 -16.66 -14.37 1.69
N PRO A 53 -16.42 -13.18 1.14
CA PRO A 53 -16.45 -12.99 -0.30
C PRO A 53 -15.36 -13.81 -0.98
N GLN A 54 -15.39 -13.88 -2.31
CA GLN A 54 -14.32 -14.55 -3.09
C GLN A 54 -12.94 -14.01 -2.74
N THR A 55 -12.82 -12.69 -2.55
CA THR A 55 -11.58 -12.01 -2.17
C THR A 55 -11.87 -10.93 -1.13
N VAL A 56 -11.12 -10.93 -0.03
CA VAL A 56 -11.12 -9.84 0.96
C VAL A 56 -10.08 -8.79 0.54
N LEU A 57 -10.53 -7.56 0.30
CA LEU A 57 -9.67 -6.44 -0.08
C LEU A 57 -9.16 -5.73 1.18
N PHE A 58 -7.84 -5.58 1.24
CA PHE A 58 -7.15 -4.73 2.19
C PHE A 58 -6.65 -3.49 1.44
N GLU A 59 -6.76 -2.32 2.05
CA GLU A 59 -6.41 -1.06 1.39
C GLU A 59 -5.44 -0.24 2.24
N THR A 60 -4.54 0.47 1.57
CA THR A 60 -3.66 1.46 2.19
C THR A 60 -3.46 2.62 1.20
N GLY A 61 -3.34 3.83 1.72
CA GLY A 61 -3.26 5.06 0.94
C GLY A 61 -1.94 5.78 1.14
N TYR A 62 -1.49 6.51 0.12
CA TYR A 62 -0.30 7.34 0.15
C TYR A 62 -0.47 8.58 -0.74
N GLY A 63 -0.03 9.73 -0.23
CA GLY A 63 0.07 10.96 -1.03
C GLY A 63 1.47 11.12 -1.64
N PRO A 64 1.64 11.10 -2.98
CA PRO A 64 2.93 11.25 -3.66
C PRO A 64 3.45 12.70 -3.69
N SER A 65 3.30 13.40 -2.57
CA SER A 65 3.70 14.80 -2.39
C SER A 65 5.17 14.98 -2.02
N GLY A 66 5.91 13.88 -1.84
CA GLY A 66 7.34 13.83 -1.58
C GLY A 66 7.88 12.41 -1.70
N LEU A 67 9.20 12.24 -1.57
CA LEU A 67 9.82 10.92 -1.63
C LEU A 67 9.30 9.99 -0.52
N PRO A 68 9.16 8.68 -0.78
CA PRO A 68 8.73 7.73 0.23
C PRO A 68 9.70 7.72 1.41
N HIS A 69 9.15 7.71 2.63
CA HIS A 69 9.92 7.64 3.86
C HIS A 69 9.38 6.52 4.77
N ILE A 70 10.00 6.34 5.94
CA ILE A 70 9.64 5.28 6.89
C ILE A 70 8.17 5.34 7.35
N GLY A 71 7.53 6.52 7.29
CA GLY A 71 6.12 6.68 7.60
C GLY A 71 5.22 6.01 6.56
N THR A 72 5.46 6.30 5.28
CA THR A 72 4.79 5.63 4.14
C THR A 72 5.02 4.13 4.16
N PHE A 73 6.25 3.69 4.47
CA PHE A 73 6.54 2.27 4.68
C PHE A 73 5.62 1.68 5.75
N GLY A 74 5.54 2.35 6.90
CA GLY A 74 4.72 1.93 8.03
C GLY A 74 3.23 1.81 7.68
N GLU A 75 2.71 2.67 6.80
CA GLU A 75 1.32 2.59 6.33
C GLU A 75 1.05 1.31 5.54
N VAL A 76 1.92 0.96 4.60
CA VAL A 76 1.78 -0.29 3.83
C VAL A 76 2.07 -1.52 4.70
N ALA A 77 3.09 -1.43 5.54
CA ALA A 77 3.50 -2.51 6.45
C ALA A 77 2.40 -2.89 7.45
N ARG A 78 1.74 -1.90 8.07
CA ARG A 78 0.66 -2.17 9.04
C ARG A 78 -0.50 -2.92 8.40
N THR A 79 -0.98 -2.48 7.23
CA THR A 79 -2.05 -3.18 6.52
C THR A 79 -1.62 -4.59 6.12
N THR A 80 -0.37 -4.75 5.69
CA THR A 80 0.20 -6.07 5.36
C THR A 80 0.28 -7.00 6.56
N MET A 81 0.62 -6.50 7.75
CA MET A 81 0.64 -7.28 9.00
C MET A 81 -0.76 -7.80 9.35
N VAL A 82 -1.80 -6.96 9.22
CA VAL A 82 -3.19 -7.39 9.47
C VAL A 82 -3.64 -8.40 8.40
N ARG A 83 -3.32 -8.16 7.13
CA ARG A 83 -3.60 -9.13 6.03
C ARG A 83 -2.95 -10.47 6.32
N HIS A 84 -1.68 -10.49 6.73
CA HIS A 84 -0.97 -11.71 7.08
C HIS A 84 -1.63 -12.43 8.28
N ALA A 85 -1.91 -11.72 9.37
CA ALA A 85 -2.61 -12.29 10.53
C ALA A 85 -3.98 -12.88 10.15
N PHE A 86 -4.73 -12.20 9.28
CA PHE A 86 -5.98 -12.69 8.73
C PHE A 86 -5.81 -13.98 7.91
N ARG A 87 -4.80 -14.04 7.03
CA ARG A 87 -4.47 -15.27 6.29
C ARG A 87 -4.14 -16.41 7.25
N VAL A 88 -3.35 -16.18 8.30
CA VAL A 88 -3.04 -17.22 9.30
C VAL A 88 -4.30 -17.71 10.02
N LEU A 89 -5.15 -16.80 10.51
CA LEU A 89 -6.41 -17.15 11.21
C LEU A 89 -7.42 -17.89 10.32
N THR A 90 -7.37 -17.67 9.01
CA THR A 90 -8.25 -18.36 8.04
C THR A 90 -7.61 -19.59 7.42
N GLY A 91 -6.41 -19.98 7.87
CA GLY A 91 -5.65 -21.09 7.29
C GLY A 91 -5.31 -20.88 5.82
N ASP A 92 -5.17 -19.62 5.40
CA ASP A 92 -4.90 -19.17 4.03
C ASP A 92 -5.95 -19.62 2.99
N LYS A 93 -7.17 -19.95 3.44
CA LYS A 93 -8.27 -20.44 2.58
C LYS A 93 -9.07 -19.33 1.91
N VAL A 94 -8.95 -18.09 2.41
CA VAL A 94 -9.67 -16.93 1.90
C VAL A 94 -8.71 -16.10 1.06
N ALA A 95 -9.04 -15.87 -0.22
CA ALA A 95 -8.19 -15.05 -1.07
C ALA A 95 -8.16 -13.61 -0.55
N THR A 96 -6.98 -12.99 -0.60
CA THR A 96 -6.78 -11.60 -0.16
C THR A 96 -6.00 -10.82 -1.19
N ARG A 97 -6.35 -9.54 -1.34
CA ARG A 97 -5.61 -8.58 -2.16
C ARG A 97 -5.30 -7.36 -1.32
N LEU A 98 -4.07 -6.87 -1.38
CA LEU A 98 -3.74 -5.54 -0.90
C LEU A 98 -3.88 -4.58 -2.09
N LEU A 99 -4.51 -3.44 -1.88
CA LEU A 99 -4.57 -2.33 -2.82
C LEU A 99 -3.81 -1.16 -2.20
N CYS A 100 -2.66 -0.84 -2.77
CA CYS A 100 -1.99 0.42 -2.49
C CYS A 100 -2.56 1.49 -3.42
N PHE A 101 -3.13 2.53 -2.83
CA PHE A 101 -3.75 3.63 -3.53
C PHE A 101 -2.88 4.90 -3.42
N SER A 102 -2.78 5.64 -4.52
CA SER A 102 -2.04 6.91 -4.59
C SER A 102 -2.99 8.10 -4.79
N ASP A 103 -2.97 9.04 -3.85
CA ASP A 103 -3.65 10.34 -3.93
C ASP A 103 -2.89 11.32 -4.86
N ASP A 104 -2.53 10.89 -6.08
CA ASP A 104 -1.73 11.69 -7.03
C ASP A 104 -2.50 12.85 -7.67
N MET A 105 -3.82 12.87 -7.50
CA MET A 105 -4.69 13.94 -7.93
C MET A 105 -4.85 15.06 -6.88
N ASP A 106 -4.29 14.88 -5.68
CA ASP A 106 -4.28 15.94 -4.66
C ASP A 106 -3.42 17.12 -5.09
N GLY A 107 -3.83 18.33 -4.69
CA GLY A 107 -3.08 19.55 -4.98
C GLY A 107 -1.75 19.59 -4.22
N MET A 108 -0.67 20.03 -4.87
CA MET A 108 0.63 20.27 -4.22
C MET A 108 0.52 21.44 -3.22
N ARG A 109 0.34 21.14 -1.93
CA ARG A 109 0.12 22.15 -0.87
C ARG A 109 1.39 22.83 -0.40
N LYS A 110 2.53 22.13 -0.50
CA LYS A 110 3.85 22.56 -0.05
C LYS A 110 4.90 22.02 -1.01
N ILE A 111 6.00 22.75 -1.14
CA ILE A 111 7.18 22.30 -1.90
C ILE A 111 8.11 21.60 -0.91
N PRO A 112 8.49 20.34 -1.12
CA PRO A 112 9.44 19.65 -0.26
C PRO A 112 10.82 20.31 -0.25
N ASP A 113 11.56 20.21 0.85
CA ASP A 113 12.89 20.82 0.98
C ASP A 113 13.99 20.07 0.23
N ASN A 114 13.72 18.82 -0.15
CA ASN A 114 14.66 17.94 -0.83
C ASN A 114 14.56 17.98 -2.37
N VAL A 115 13.76 18.88 -2.94
CA VAL A 115 13.74 19.08 -4.41
C VAL A 115 14.97 19.88 -4.85
N PRO A 116 15.51 19.64 -6.06
CA PRO A 116 16.70 20.34 -6.54
C PRO A 116 16.52 21.85 -6.68
N ASP A 117 15.35 22.29 -7.15
CA ASP A 117 15.00 23.70 -7.32
C ASP A 117 13.57 23.93 -6.84
N ARG A 118 13.44 24.71 -5.76
CA ARG A 118 12.13 25.06 -5.19
C ARG A 118 11.41 26.11 -6.03
N SER A 119 12.15 27.09 -6.56
CA SER A 119 11.59 28.19 -7.35
C SER A 119 10.94 27.68 -8.64
N PHE A 120 11.50 26.62 -9.22
CA PHE A 120 10.91 25.88 -10.35
C PHE A 120 9.49 25.36 -10.07
N LEU A 121 9.19 24.98 -8.81
CA LEU A 121 7.90 24.40 -8.43
C LEU A 121 6.88 25.40 -7.87
N GLU A 122 7.30 26.62 -7.51
CA GLU A 122 6.41 27.67 -6.98
C GLU A 122 5.17 27.94 -7.88
N PRO A 123 5.30 28.04 -9.22
CA PRO A 123 4.15 28.27 -10.11
C PRO A 123 3.18 27.08 -10.21
N HIS A 124 3.52 25.94 -9.60
CA HIS A 124 2.76 24.70 -9.67
C HIS A 124 2.05 24.35 -8.36
N LEU A 125 2.15 25.17 -7.32
CA LEU A 125 1.38 25.02 -6.10
C LEU A 125 -0.12 24.89 -6.38
N HIS A 126 -0.80 24.08 -5.57
CA HIS A 126 -2.22 23.73 -5.67
C HIS A 126 -2.65 22.97 -6.93
N LYS A 127 -1.77 22.73 -7.92
CA LYS A 127 -2.05 21.84 -9.04
C LYS A 127 -1.97 20.36 -8.59
N PRO A 128 -2.73 19.46 -9.23
CA PRO A 128 -2.60 18.02 -8.99
C PRO A 128 -1.16 17.53 -9.16
N LEU A 129 -0.68 16.61 -8.33
CA LEU A 129 0.70 16.09 -8.39
C LEU A 129 1.01 15.42 -9.74
N THR A 130 -0.01 14.87 -10.42
CA THR A 130 0.09 14.38 -11.82
C THR A 130 0.32 15.49 -12.85
N SER A 131 0.04 16.75 -12.53
CA SER A 131 0.22 17.93 -13.40
C SER A 131 1.43 18.79 -13.02
N VAL A 132 2.10 18.50 -11.91
CA VAL A 132 3.33 19.19 -11.50
C VAL A 132 4.52 18.60 -12.24
N PRO A 133 5.37 19.39 -12.92
CA PRO A 133 6.58 18.89 -13.58
C PRO A 133 7.53 18.18 -12.61
N ASN A 134 8.22 17.15 -13.09
CA ASN A 134 9.21 16.44 -12.30
C ASN A 134 10.51 17.26 -12.12
N PRO A 135 10.91 17.64 -10.89
CA PRO A 135 12.09 18.45 -10.62
C PRO A 135 13.38 17.61 -10.49
N PHE A 136 13.28 16.28 -10.42
CA PHE A 136 14.41 15.38 -10.10
C PHE A 136 15.20 14.90 -11.32
N GLY A 137 14.81 15.35 -12.52
CA GLY A 137 15.31 14.79 -13.79
C GLY A 137 14.79 13.37 -14.07
N GLY A 138 15.31 12.74 -15.12
CA GLY A 138 14.84 11.44 -15.60
C GLY A 138 13.54 11.51 -16.41
N ASN A 139 13.03 10.34 -16.81
CA ASN A 139 11.94 10.21 -17.81
C ASN A 139 10.55 10.00 -17.18
N PHE A 140 10.27 10.61 -16.04
CA PHE A 140 8.93 10.55 -15.42
C PHE A 140 8.07 11.73 -15.86
N GLU A 141 6.81 11.45 -16.21
CA GLU A 141 5.88 12.44 -16.76
C GLU A 141 5.58 13.61 -15.81
N SER A 142 5.57 13.36 -14.50
CA SER A 142 5.27 14.37 -13.48
C SER A 142 5.93 14.05 -12.13
N PHE A 143 5.85 15.00 -11.20
CA PHE A 143 6.26 14.86 -9.82
C PHE A 143 5.57 13.66 -9.12
N GLY A 144 4.25 13.55 -9.27
CA GLY A 144 3.48 12.41 -8.76
C GLY A 144 3.93 11.08 -9.37
N HIS A 145 4.18 11.02 -10.68
CA HIS A 145 4.66 9.81 -11.35
C HIS A 145 6.04 9.38 -10.86
N HIS A 146 6.97 10.32 -10.65
CA HIS A 146 8.28 10.04 -10.09
C HIS A 146 8.17 9.44 -8.68
N ASN A 147 7.42 10.10 -7.79
CA ASN A 147 7.27 9.64 -6.40
C ASN A 147 6.56 8.28 -6.31
N ASN A 148 5.55 8.03 -7.15
CA ASN A 148 4.90 6.72 -7.25
C ASN A 148 5.85 5.64 -7.77
N ALA A 149 6.74 5.95 -8.72
CA ALA A 149 7.79 5.02 -9.13
C ALA A 149 8.77 4.72 -7.99
N MET A 150 9.13 5.72 -7.19
CA MET A 150 10.02 5.52 -6.04
C MET A 150 9.36 4.68 -4.95
N LEU A 151 8.07 4.90 -4.66
CA LEU A 151 7.33 4.08 -3.70
C LEU A 151 7.27 2.63 -4.17
N ARG A 152 6.88 2.38 -5.43
CA ARG A 152 6.81 1.01 -5.97
C ARG A 152 8.14 0.28 -5.84
N ARG A 153 9.23 0.90 -6.32
CA ARG A 153 10.58 0.34 -6.18
C ARG A 153 10.93 0.03 -4.73
N PHE A 154 10.56 0.93 -3.82
CA PHE A 154 10.82 0.74 -2.40
C PHE A 154 10.03 -0.44 -1.83
N LEU A 155 8.74 -0.56 -2.12
CA LEU A 155 7.91 -1.70 -1.70
C LEU A 155 8.38 -3.02 -2.31
N ASP A 156 8.72 -3.02 -3.59
CA ASP A 156 9.23 -4.20 -4.31
C ASP A 156 10.54 -4.72 -3.70
N THR A 157 11.40 -3.81 -3.23
CA THR A 157 12.67 -4.16 -2.58
C THR A 157 12.47 -4.98 -1.30
N PHE A 158 11.36 -4.76 -0.58
CA PHE A 158 11.00 -5.52 0.62
C PHE A 158 10.06 -6.70 0.34
N GLY A 159 9.70 -6.95 -0.93
CA GLY A 159 8.85 -8.07 -1.33
C GLY A 159 7.39 -7.92 -0.91
N PHE A 160 6.87 -6.68 -0.84
CA PHE A 160 5.43 -6.48 -0.64
C PHE A 160 4.63 -6.96 -1.86
N ASP A 161 3.47 -7.56 -1.59
CA ASP A 161 2.49 -7.98 -2.60
C ASP A 161 1.25 -7.08 -2.49
N TYR A 162 1.08 -6.16 -3.45
CA TYR A 162 0.12 -5.04 -3.47
C TYR A 162 -0.41 -4.67 -4.86
#